data_AF-A0A183N3C2-F1
#
_entry.id   AF-A0A183N3C2-F1
#
_cell.length_a   1.000
_cell.length_b   1.000
_cell.length_c   1.000
_cell.angle_alpha   90.00
_cell.angle_beta   90.00
_cell.angle_gamma   90.00
#
_symmetry.space_group_name_H-M   'P 1'
#
loop_
_entity.id
_entity.type
_entity.pdbx_description
1 polymer ?
#
loop_
_entity_poly.entity_id
_entity_poly.type
_entity_poly.pdbx_seq_one_letter_code
_entity_poly.pdbx_strand_id
1 'polypeptide(L)'
;MGGYHCYKSCLITLGALYTSTYVGFKVLKYMKGKQTKINREDQECRIALAPFIIAEQERLYLKQLRKNREYEQNLMGDVVGWKIGHWFDYPVYHNPRGLWCDPDVNEFYAHVADCDKDLRRKVRNRYS
;
A
#
# COMPACT_ATOMS: atom_id res chain seq x y z
N MET A 1 -61.10 -36.13 8.68
CA MET A 1 -60.85 -34.78 8.13
C MET A 1 -59.47 -34.19 8.44
N GLY A 2 -58.62 -34.80 9.28
CA GLY A 2 -57.32 -34.20 9.68
C GLY A 2 -56.22 -34.11 8.59
N GLY A 3 -56.17 -35.06 7.65
CA GLY A 3 -55.13 -35.09 6.60
C GLY A 3 -55.20 -33.91 5.62
N TYR A 4 -56.40 -33.36 5.39
CA TYR A 4 -56.59 -32.28 4.42
C TYR A 4 -56.09 -30.91 4.91
N HIS A 5 -56.01 -30.72 6.23
CA HIS A 5 -55.45 -29.51 6.81
C HIS A 5 -53.91 -29.56 6.81
N CYS A 6 -53.33 -30.76 7.03
CA CYS A 6 -51.88 -30.95 7.06
C CYS A 6 -51.19 -30.67 5.72
N TYR A 7 -51.73 -31.14 4.59
CA TYR A 7 -51.11 -30.86 3.28
C TYR A 7 -51.18 -29.38 2.91
N LYS A 8 -52.27 -28.67 3.27
CA LYS A 8 -52.42 -27.23 3.01
C LYS A 8 -51.40 -26.44 3.82
N SER A 9 -51.24 -26.77 5.09
CA SER A 9 -50.21 -26.15 5.94
C SER A 9 -48.81 -26.37 5.38
N CYS A 10 -48.49 -27.58 4.87
CA CYS A 10 -47.19 -27.87 4.26
C CYS A 10 -46.94 -27.10 2.95
N LEU A 11 -47.95 -26.96 2.08
CA LEU A 11 -47.81 -26.22 0.82
C LEU A 11 -47.60 -24.72 1.08
N ILE A 12 -48.30 -24.16 2.07
CA ILE A 12 -48.14 -22.76 2.48
C ILE A 12 -46.74 -22.51 3.06
N THR A 13 -46.21 -23.40 3.92
CA THR A 13 -44.88 -23.20 4.50
C THR A 13 -43.78 -23.27 3.46
N LEU A 14 -43.85 -24.22 2.51
CA LEU A 14 -42.88 -24.32 1.41
C LEU A 14 -42.93 -23.08 0.50
N GLY A 15 -44.12 -22.59 0.17
CA GLY A 15 -44.27 -21.33 -0.59
C GLY A 15 -43.71 -20.12 0.15
N ALA A 16 -43.94 -20.02 1.46
CA ALA A 16 -43.40 -18.94 2.29
C ALA A 16 -41.85 -18.98 2.39
N LEU A 17 -41.27 -20.18 2.51
CA LEU A 17 -39.81 -20.36 2.51
C LEU A 17 -39.19 -20.00 1.16
N TYR A 18 -39.81 -20.43 0.05
CA TYR A 18 -39.32 -20.10 -1.28
C TYR A 18 -39.39 -18.59 -1.58
N THR A 19 -40.49 -17.94 -1.20
CA THR A 19 -40.66 -16.50 -1.39
C THR A 19 -39.71 -15.68 -0.51
N SER A 20 -39.53 -16.05 0.77
CA SER A 20 -38.59 -15.37 1.68
C SER A 20 -37.13 -15.49 1.22
N THR A 21 -36.70 -16.67 0.76
CA THR A 21 -35.35 -16.86 0.22
C THR A 21 -35.13 -16.06 -1.06
N TYR A 22 -36.11 -16.04 -1.98
CA TYR A 22 -36.03 -15.25 -3.21
C TYR A 22 -35.93 -13.74 -2.93
N VAL A 23 -36.76 -13.21 -2.03
CA VAL A 23 -36.69 -11.80 -1.60
C VAL A 23 -35.35 -11.50 -0.94
N GLY A 24 -34.90 -12.36 -0.02
CA GLY A 24 -33.59 -12.22 0.63
C GLY A 24 -32.44 -12.15 -0.38
N PHE A 25 -32.44 -13.04 -1.38
CA PHE A 25 -31.43 -13.04 -2.44
C PHE A 25 -31.42 -11.74 -3.25
N LYS A 26 -32.60 -11.21 -3.60
CA LYS A 26 -32.74 -9.93 -4.32
C LYS A 26 -32.21 -8.76 -3.50
N VAL A 27 -32.51 -8.71 -2.19
CA VAL A 27 -32.02 -7.68 -1.27
C VAL A 27 -30.50 -7.76 -1.15
N LEU A 28 -29.93 -8.95 -0.94
CA LEU A 28 -28.48 -9.14 -0.89
C LEU A 28 -27.79 -8.70 -2.18
N LYS A 29 -28.36 -9.02 -3.34
CA LYS A 29 -27.82 -8.58 -4.65
C LYS A 29 -27.84 -7.05 -4.78
N TYR A 30 -28.90 -6.40 -4.32
CA TYR A 30 -29.00 -4.94 -4.30
C TYR A 30 -27.96 -4.31 -3.35
N MET A 31 -27.85 -4.81 -2.11
CA MET A 31 -26.88 -4.33 -1.13
C MET A 31 -25.44 -4.51 -1.62
N LYS A 32 -25.10 -5.68 -2.18
CA LYS A 32 -23.79 -5.94 -2.80
C LYS A 32 -23.54 -4.97 -3.95
N GLY A 33 -24.51 -4.77 -4.83
CA GLY A 33 -24.39 -3.81 -5.94
C GLY A 33 -24.11 -2.39 -5.46
N LYS A 34 -24.77 -1.94 -4.38
CA LYS A 34 -24.50 -0.64 -3.74
C LYS A 34 -23.08 -0.57 -3.17
N GLN A 35 -22.64 -1.58 -2.43
CA GLN A 35 -21.30 -1.60 -1.87
C GLN A 35 -20.21 -1.60 -2.95
N THR A 36 -20.41 -2.36 -4.04
CA THR A 36 -19.45 -2.37 -5.14
C THR A 36 -19.36 -1.00 -5.83
N LYS A 37 -20.45 -0.23 -5.92
CA LYS A 37 -20.40 1.14 -6.46
C LYS A 37 -19.57 2.05 -5.56
N ILE A 38 -19.83 2.05 -4.25
CA ILE A 38 -19.06 2.84 -3.28
C ILE A 38 -17.57 2.46 -3.32
N ASN A 39 -17.26 1.16 -3.33
CA ASN A 39 -15.87 0.71 -3.40
C ASN A 39 -15.17 1.14 -4.71
N ARG A 40 -15.91 1.24 -5.82
CA ARG A 40 -15.37 1.75 -7.09
C ARG A 40 -15.11 3.24 -7.01
N GLU A 41 -16.04 4.01 -6.47
CA GLU A 41 -15.86 5.45 -6.23
C GLU A 41 -14.63 5.72 -5.35
N ASP A 42 -14.42 4.93 -4.29
CA ASP A 42 -13.22 5.01 -3.44
C ASP A 42 -11.94 4.66 -4.21
N GLN A 43 -11.96 3.62 -5.06
CA GLN A 43 -10.83 3.23 -5.89
C GLN A 43 -10.49 4.31 -6.92
N GLU A 44 -11.49 4.89 -7.58
CA GLU A 44 -11.33 5.97 -8.54
C GLU A 44 -10.73 7.22 -7.87
N CYS A 45 -11.20 7.57 -6.67
CA CYS A 45 -10.60 8.64 -5.87
C CYS A 45 -9.12 8.38 -5.56
N ARG A 46 -8.77 7.15 -5.18
CA ARG A 46 -7.37 6.76 -4.90
C ARG A 46 -6.50 6.83 -6.15
N ILE A 47 -7.00 6.38 -7.31
CA ILE A 47 -6.28 6.45 -8.59
C ILE A 47 -6.04 7.91 -8.99
N ALA A 48 -7.03 8.79 -8.79
CA ALA A 48 -6.90 10.21 -9.08
C ALA A 48 -5.85 10.91 -8.19
N LEU A 49 -5.74 10.52 -6.92
CA LEU A 49 -4.78 11.09 -5.97
C LEU A 49 -3.38 10.47 -6.03
N ALA A 50 -3.27 9.21 -6.47
CA ALA A 50 -2.02 8.47 -6.55
C ALA A 50 -0.85 9.24 -7.21
N PRO A 51 -1.00 9.90 -8.38
CA PRO A 51 0.12 10.60 -9.00
C PRO A 51 0.68 11.74 -8.15
N PHE A 52 -0.17 12.44 -7.39
CA PHE A 52 0.28 13.51 -6.50
C PHE A 52 1.04 12.96 -5.30
N ILE A 53 0.51 11.90 -4.69
CA ILE A 53 1.15 11.26 -3.53
C ILE A 53 2.50 10.67 -3.93
N ILE A 54 2.57 9.98 -5.08
CA ILE A 54 3.81 9.44 -5.61
C ILE A 54 4.80 10.57 -5.90
N ALA A 55 4.37 11.65 -6.58
CA ALA A 55 5.26 12.77 -6.87
C ALA A 55 5.81 13.45 -5.60
N GLU A 56 4.99 13.62 -4.55
CA GLU A 56 5.45 14.14 -3.27
C GLU A 56 6.43 13.18 -2.57
N GLN A 57 6.15 11.87 -2.60
CA GLN A 57 7.06 10.85 -2.08
C GLN A 57 8.42 10.88 -2.80
N GLU A 58 8.43 10.94 -4.14
CA GLU A 58 9.65 11.04 -4.95
C GLU A 58 10.45 12.31 -4.64
N ARG A 59 9.78 13.45 -4.45
CA ARG A 59 10.43 14.71 -4.04
C ARG A 59 11.09 14.59 -2.68
N LEU A 60 10.42 13.99 -1.71
CA LEU A 60 10.96 13.78 -0.37
C LEU A 60 12.15 12.82 -0.40
N TYR A 61 12.03 11.74 -1.18
CA TYR A 61 13.09 10.76 -1.39
C TYR A 61 14.36 11.40 -1.95
N LEU A 62 14.26 12.12 -3.07
CA LEU A 62 15.42 12.77 -3.69
C LEU A 62 16.03 13.87 -2.80
N LYS A 63 15.21 14.61 -2.06
CA LYS A 63 15.69 15.61 -1.09
C LYS A 63 16.52 14.96 0.00
N GLN A 64 16.10 13.80 0.50
CA GLN A 64 16.86 13.08 1.53
C GLN A 64 18.19 12.56 0.99
N LEU A 65 18.20 11.98 -0.22
CA LEU A 65 19.44 11.54 -0.87
C LEU A 65 20.42 12.70 -1.10
N ARG A 66 19.90 13.86 -1.50
CA ARG A 66 20.71 15.07 -1.64
C ARG A 66 21.35 15.49 -0.31
N LYS A 67 20.59 15.49 0.78
CA LYS A 67 21.13 15.77 2.12
C LYS A 67 22.24 14.79 2.48
N ASN A 68 22.04 13.48 2.30
CA ASN A 68 23.05 12.48 2.61
C ASN A 68 24.34 12.70 1.81
N ARG A 69 24.23 13.08 0.53
CA ARG A 69 25.37 13.46 -0.31
C ARG A 69 26.12 14.71 0.20
N GLU A 70 25.37 15.74 0.61
CA GLU A 70 25.94 16.96 1.18
C GLU A 70 26.64 16.67 2.53
N TYR A 71 26.08 15.77 3.35
CA TYR A 71 26.71 15.29 4.57
C TYR A 71 28.00 14.51 4.29
N GLU A 72 28.01 13.60 3.31
CA GLU A 72 29.21 12.87 2.88
C GLU A 72 30.32 13.85 2.43
N GLN A 73 29.96 14.86 1.63
CA GLN A 73 30.91 15.88 1.18
C GLN A 73 31.56 16.63 2.34
N ASN A 74 30.78 17.00 3.35
CA ASN A 74 31.28 17.70 4.53
C ASN A 74 32.12 16.78 5.42
N LEU A 75 31.71 15.52 5.58
CA LEU A 75 32.39 14.54 6.45
C LEU A 75 33.71 14.05 5.84
N MET A 76 33.76 13.87 4.52
CA MET A 76 34.91 13.30 3.80
C MET A 76 35.79 14.36 3.13
N GLY A 77 35.49 15.65 3.33
CA GLY A 77 36.23 16.76 2.70
C GLY A 77 37.72 16.80 3.05
N ASP A 78 38.09 16.29 4.23
CA ASP A 78 39.47 16.31 4.71
C ASP A 78 40.34 15.15 4.17
N VAL A 79 39.72 14.16 3.51
CA VAL A 79 40.42 12.95 3.04
C VAL A 79 40.93 13.14 1.62
N VAL A 80 42.25 13.11 1.45
CA VAL A 80 42.91 13.28 0.14
C VAL A 80 42.48 12.18 -0.83
N GLY A 81 41.93 12.59 -1.97
CA GLY A 81 41.52 11.68 -3.05
C GLY A 81 40.11 11.09 -2.91
N TRP A 82 39.34 11.45 -1.88
CA TRP A 82 37.96 10.98 -1.75
C TRP A 82 37.04 11.59 -2.83
N LYS A 83 36.30 10.72 -3.52
CA LYS A 83 35.25 11.11 -4.47
C LYS A 83 33.91 10.70 -3.91
N ILE A 84 32.97 11.66 -3.86
CA ILE A 84 31.61 11.44 -3.39
C ILE A 84 30.94 10.30 -4.18
N GLY A 85 30.24 9.39 -3.49
CA GLY A 85 29.55 8.26 -4.12
C GLY A 85 30.47 7.16 -4.68
N HIS A 86 31.76 7.20 -4.32
CA HIS A 86 32.72 6.14 -4.58
C HIS A 86 33.19 5.55 -3.26
N TRP A 87 33.41 4.24 -3.26
CA TRP A 87 34.14 3.58 -2.21
C TRP A 87 35.61 3.48 -2.64
N PHE A 88 36.42 4.44 -2.16
CA PHE A 88 37.80 4.62 -2.61
C PHE A 88 37.89 4.71 -4.15
N ASP A 89 38.48 3.70 -4.81
CA ASP A 89 38.67 3.66 -6.26
C ASP A 89 37.47 3.09 -7.04
N TYR A 90 36.52 2.45 -6.36
CA TYR A 90 35.39 1.78 -7.00
C TYR A 90 34.09 2.55 -6.79
N PRO A 91 33.19 2.65 -7.80
CA PRO A 91 31.87 3.20 -7.58
C PRO A 91 31.07 2.30 -6.63
N VAL A 92 30.26 2.91 -5.75
CA VAL A 92 29.41 2.15 -4.81
C VAL A 92 28.42 1.24 -5.57
N TYR A 93 27.90 1.72 -6.70
CA TYR A 93 26.97 0.98 -7.55
C TYR A 93 27.62 0.57 -8.88
N HIS A 94 27.54 -0.71 -9.21
CA HIS A 94 27.93 -1.20 -10.54
C HIS A 94 26.80 -0.92 -11.54
N ASN A 95 26.96 0.10 -12.38
CA ASN A 95 25.94 0.52 -13.32
C ASN A 95 26.52 0.84 -14.71
N PRO A 96 26.77 -0.18 -15.55
CA PRO A 96 27.33 0.01 -16.88
C PRO A 96 26.36 0.69 -17.86
N ARG A 97 25.06 0.72 -17.55
CA ARG A 97 24.00 1.23 -18.43
C ARG A 97 23.48 2.63 -18.04
N GLY A 98 23.98 3.20 -16.96
CA GLY A 98 23.57 4.53 -16.48
C GLY A 98 22.11 4.62 -16.03
N LEU A 99 21.48 3.52 -15.59
CA LEU A 99 20.12 3.55 -15.04
C LEU A 99 20.08 4.13 -13.62
N TRP A 100 18.90 4.46 -13.11
CA TRP A 100 18.73 4.72 -11.70
C TRP A 100 18.98 3.45 -10.88
N CYS A 101 19.75 3.56 -9.80
CA CYS A 101 19.94 2.48 -8.83
C CYS A 101 19.36 2.95 -7.50
N ASP A 102 18.39 2.20 -6.97
CA ASP A 102 17.81 2.53 -5.68
C ASP A 102 18.76 2.17 -4.54
N PRO A 103 19.08 3.12 -3.66
CA PRO A 103 19.92 2.86 -2.51
C PRO A 103 19.31 1.89 -1.51
N ASP A 104 20.20 1.20 -0.78
CA ASP A 104 19.77 0.37 0.34
C ASP A 104 19.11 1.23 1.44
N VAL A 105 18.23 0.59 2.20
CA VAL A 105 17.52 1.23 3.32
C VAL A 105 18.51 1.83 4.32
N ASN A 106 19.63 1.17 4.60
CA ASN A 106 20.61 1.68 5.56
C ASN A 106 21.30 2.95 5.06
N GLU A 107 21.51 3.08 3.74
CA GLU A 107 22.11 4.27 3.13
C GLU A 107 21.15 5.45 3.13
N PHE A 108 19.87 5.20 2.83
CA PHE A 108 18.85 6.24 2.86
C PHE A 108 18.66 6.83 4.27
N TYR A 109 18.64 5.97 5.29
CA TYR A 109 18.41 6.36 6.69
C TYR A 109 19.70 6.57 7.52
N ALA A 110 20.88 6.62 6.89
CA ALA A 110 22.17 6.66 7.60
C ALA A 110 22.26 7.79 8.64
N HIS A 111 21.74 8.97 8.30
CA HIS A 111 21.81 10.17 9.13
C HIS A 111 20.50 10.52 9.85
N VAL A 112 19.54 9.59 9.90
CA VAL A 112 18.27 9.80 10.59
C VAL A 112 18.37 9.26 12.01
N ALA A 113 17.71 9.94 12.97
CA ALA A 113 17.67 9.51 14.37
C ALA A 113 17.15 8.07 14.52
N ASP A 114 17.72 7.32 15.46
CA ASP A 114 17.39 5.90 15.64
C ASP A 114 15.92 5.67 16.02
N CYS A 115 15.29 6.66 16.68
CA CYS A 115 13.86 6.63 16.98
C CYS A 115 12.97 6.54 15.72
N ASP A 116 13.40 7.15 14.61
CA ASP A 116 12.68 7.11 13.33
C ASP A 116 12.83 5.74 12.66
N LYS A 117 14.05 5.16 12.71
CA LYS A 117 14.34 3.80 12.22
C LYS A 117 13.47 2.76 12.93
N ASP A 118 13.35 2.87 14.25
CA ASP A 118 12.54 1.97 15.07
C ASP A 118 11.03 2.10 14.82
N LEU A 119 10.54 3.33 14.60
CA LEU A 119 9.14 3.56 14.26
C LEU A 119 8.76 2.81 12.97
N ARG A 120 9.62 2.89 11.94
CA ARG A 120 9.40 2.18 10.67
C ARG A 120 9.40 0.67 10.86
N ARG A 121 10.34 0.12 11.63
CA ARG A 121 10.37 -1.32 11.95
C ARG A 121 9.06 -1.76 12.63
N LYS A 122 8.53 -0.97 13.57
CA LYS A 122 7.25 -1.23 14.23
C LYS A 122 6.07 -1.17 13.26
N VAL A 123 6.03 -0.17 12.38
CA VAL A 123 4.98 -0.04 11.36
C VAL A 123 4.99 -1.26 10.43
N ARG A 124 6.14 -1.64 9.88
CA ARG A 124 6.26 -2.82 9.01
C ARG A 124 5.75 -4.10 9.70
N ASN A 125 6.20 -4.35 10.92
CA ASN A 125 5.81 -5.55 11.66
C ASN A 125 4.32 -5.59 12.03
N ARG A 126 3.61 -4.46 12.00
CA ARG A 126 2.15 -4.41 12.25
C ARG A 126 1.34 -4.83 11.03
N TYR A 127 1.88 -4.64 9.83
CA TYR A 127 1.19 -4.88 8.56
C TYR A 127 1.77 -6.07 7.77
N SER A 128 2.75 -6.80 8.34
CA SER A 128 3.26 -8.08 7.85
C SER A 128 2.52 -9.22 8.52
#